data_AF-A0A6P4EFY0-F1
#
_entry.id   AF-A0A6P4EFY0-F1
#
_cell.length_a   1.000
_cell.length_b   1.000
_cell.length_c   1.000
_cell.angle_alpha   90.00
_cell.angle_beta   90.00
_cell.angle_gamma   90.00
#
_symmetry.space_group_name_H-M   'P 1'
#
loop_
_entity.id
_entity.type
_entity.pdbx_description
1 polymer ?
#
loop_
_entity_poly.entity_id
_entity_poly.type
_entity_poly.pdbx_seq_one_letter_code
_entity_poly.pdbx_strand_id
1 'polypeptide(L)'
;MLSHSSCNGFGLLLTGLLALSPFAGAKLPSTIRPCARDDPQLERCIINAVYQIRPLLVHGNLGDGYRTPPLEPLSLDNIELGRSSQFQAVFTDLEANGGSNFIIDRLIAKPLDISYDLWITLPRIDFKGKYSLRLNLLLLDIKGKGNMQGYCENAKASVKMRGSRYLRNGQDYVKFTKMTMRIDFKDFKLNLENLLGDRILGDVGNSLINNNQELYLNEIVPGLEHGLSKKFLDVANEILATATFDEMFPPGRTVINPIINPSRSPAIFEPPFVSHNPEGGVLDNLPPRKYESKRK
;
A
#
# COMPACT_ATOMS: atom_id res chain seq x y z
N MET A 1 -17.45 -88.41 18.74
CA MET A 1 -17.85 -87.28 17.86
C MET A 1 -16.88 -86.14 18.16
N LEU A 2 -15.65 -86.15 17.63
CA LEU A 2 -15.22 -85.59 16.32
C LEU A 2 -15.76 -84.17 16.09
N SER A 3 -15.04 -83.15 15.63
CA SER A 3 -13.63 -82.77 15.47
C SER A 3 -13.68 -81.44 14.66
N HIS A 4 -12.84 -80.46 15.00
CA HIS A 4 -12.18 -79.48 14.12
C HIS A 4 -12.88 -78.77 12.91
N SER A 5 -12.71 -77.43 12.92
CA SER A 5 -12.10 -76.58 11.88
C SER A 5 -12.91 -75.86 10.78
N SER A 6 -12.55 -74.56 10.67
CA SER A 6 -12.42 -73.67 9.48
C SER A 6 -13.44 -72.50 9.43
N CYS A 7 -13.06 -71.24 9.68
CA CYS A 7 -12.24 -70.32 8.87
C CYS A 7 -12.89 -69.93 7.53
N ASN A 8 -13.46 -68.71 7.45
CA ASN A 8 -13.19 -67.67 6.45
C ASN A 8 -14.26 -66.56 6.47
N GLY A 9 -13.82 -65.30 6.50
CA GLY A 9 -14.69 -64.13 6.38
C GLY A 9 -14.00 -62.81 6.66
N PHE A 10 -12.75 -62.64 6.23
CA PHE A 10 -12.14 -61.32 6.10
C PHE A 10 -12.80 -60.60 4.91
N GLY A 11 -13.35 -59.40 5.12
CA GLY A 11 -13.96 -58.63 4.04
C GLY A 11 -14.46 -57.25 4.45
N LEU A 12 -13.52 -56.31 4.60
CA LEU A 12 -13.59 -54.91 4.16
C LEU A 12 -14.93 -54.16 4.31
N LEU A 13 -14.94 -53.11 5.14
CA LEU A 13 -15.26 -51.72 4.74
C LEU A 13 -15.21 -50.79 5.95
N LEU A 14 -14.01 -50.58 6.50
CA LEU A 14 -13.74 -49.46 7.42
C LEU A 14 -12.62 -48.59 6.84
N THR A 15 -12.81 -48.07 5.63
CA THR A 15 -11.94 -47.03 5.08
C THR A 15 -12.78 -46.08 4.22
N GLY A 16 -12.63 -44.77 4.44
CA GLY A 16 -12.91 -43.79 3.38
C GLY A 16 -13.92 -42.67 3.65
N LEU A 17 -14.22 -42.27 4.89
CA LEU A 17 -14.51 -40.84 5.10
C LEU A 17 -13.19 -40.13 5.41
N LEU A 18 -12.34 -40.03 4.39
CA LEU A 18 -11.43 -38.88 4.32
C LEU A 18 -12.37 -37.68 4.23
N ALA A 19 -12.55 -37.01 5.36
CA ALA A 19 -13.05 -35.66 5.37
C ALA A 19 -12.17 -34.89 4.37
N LEU A 20 -12.68 -34.66 3.17
CA LEU A 20 -12.30 -33.52 2.35
C LEU A 20 -12.74 -32.31 3.17
N SER A 21 -11.96 -32.01 4.22
CA SER A 21 -11.92 -30.68 4.78
C SER A 21 -11.67 -29.81 3.56
N PRO A 22 -12.58 -28.90 3.18
CA PRO A 22 -12.18 -27.86 2.27
C PRO A 22 -11.01 -27.19 2.98
N PHE A 23 -9.79 -27.46 2.49
CA PHE A 23 -8.71 -26.52 2.65
C PHE A 23 -9.29 -25.27 2.01
N ALA A 24 -9.89 -24.41 2.82
CA ALA A 24 -10.05 -23.01 2.50
C ALA A 24 -8.61 -22.55 2.30
N GLY A 25 -8.15 -22.72 1.07
CA GLY A 25 -6.80 -22.39 0.68
C GLY A 25 -6.62 -20.95 1.07
N ALA A 26 -5.53 -20.69 1.79
CA ALA A 26 -5.00 -19.35 1.80
C ALA A 26 -4.99 -18.83 0.35
N LYS A 27 -5.49 -17.61 0.14
CA LYS A 27 -5.63 -17.08 -1.20
C LYS A 27 -5.52 -15.56 -1.18
N LEU A 28 -4.38 -15.05 -1.63
CA LEU A 28 -4.26 -13.64 -1.98
C LEU A 28 -5.32 -13.28 -3.05
N PRO A 29 -6.01 -12.13 -2.96
CA PRO A 29 -6.95 -11.70 -4.01
C PRO A 29 -6.27 -11.75 -5.39
N SER A 30 -6.93 -12.34 -6.39
CA SER A 30 -6.32 -12.56 -7.72
C SER A 30 -5.99 -11.25 -8.47
N THR A 31 -6.56 -10.14 -8.02
CA THR A 31 -6.26 -8.79 -8.50
C THR A 31 -4.92 -8.26 -8.01
N ILE A 32 -4.38 -8.80 -6.91
CA ILE A 32 -3.07 -8.43 -6.37
C ILE A 32 -2.02 -9.34 -7.03
N ARG A 33 -1.14 -8.74 -7.84
CA ARG A 33 0.00 -9.45 -8.40
C ARG A 33 1.13 -9.54 -7.37
N PRO A 34 1.59 -10.74 -7.00
CA PRO A 34 2.64 -10.90 -6.02
C PRO A 34 4.02 -10.55 -6.60
N CYS A 35 4.94 -10.15 -5.74
CA CYS A 35 6.31 -9.77 -6.09
C CYS A 35 7.30 -10.73 -5.44
N ALA A 36 8.26 -11.25 -6.20
CA ALA A 36 9.23 -12.19 -5.66
C ALA A 36 10.13 -11.51 -4.62
N ARG A 37 10.33 -12.15 -3.46
CA ARG A 37 11.06 -11.57 -2.31
C ARG A 37 12.54 -11.27 -2.57
N ASP A 38 13.10 -11.87 -3.61
CA ASP A 38 14.47 -11.78 -4.07
C ASP A 38 14.60 -11.06 -5.43
N ASP A 39 13.52 -10.44 -5.91
CA ASP A 39 13.55 -9.59 -7.11
C ASP A 39 14.50 -8.39 -6.88
N PRO A 40 15.53 -8.16 -7.72
CA PRO A 40 16.41 -6.99 -7.59
C PRO A 40 15.67 -5.65 -7.81
N GLN A 41 14.44 -5.66 -8.34
CA GLN A 41 13.54 -4.51 -8.48
C GLN A 41 12.27 -4.66 -7.63
N LEU A 42 12.36 -5.35 -6.48
CA LEU A 42 11.23 -5.61 -5.58
C LEU A 42 10.36 -4.38 -5.30
N GLU A 43 10.95 -3.24 -4.92
CA GLU A 43 10.17 -2.04 -4.62
C GLU A 43 9.38 -1.53 -5.83
N ARG A 44 9.98 -1.60 -7.04
CA ARG A 44 9.30 -1.23 -8.28
C ARG A 44 8.15 -2.18 -8.59
N CYS A 45 8.35 -3.48 -8.38
CA CYS A 45 7.28 -4.47 -8.51
C CYS A 45 6.11 -4.14 -7.58
N ILE A 46 6.37 -3.89 -6.30
CA ILE A 46 5.34 -3.58 -5.31
C ILE A 46 4.60 -2.30 -5.68
N ILE A 47 5.31 -1.23 -6.05
CA ILE A 47 4.70 0.03 -6.49
C ILE A 47 3.76 -0.19 -7.69
N ASN A 48 4.19 -0.97 -8.68
CA ASN A 48 3.36 -1.30 -9.84
C ASN A 48 2.13 -2.10 -9.46
N ALA A 49 2.26 -3.07 -8.56
CA ALA A 49 1.13 -3.85 -8.05
C ALA A 49 0.12 -2.96 -7.32
N VAL A 50 0.60 -2.02 -6.48
CA VAL A 50 -0.26 -1.03 -5.81
C VAL A 50 -1.00 -0.15 -6.81
N TYR A 51 -0.34 0.32 -7.87
CA TYR A 51 -1.00 1.12 -8.90
C TYR A 51 -2.03 0.33 -9.74
N GLN A 52 -1.84 -0.98 -9.92
CA GLN A 52 -2.82 -1.83 -10.59
C GLN A 52 -4.10 -2.00 -9.78
N ILE A 53 -4.00 -2.07 -8.45
CA ILE A 53 -5.17 -2.19 -7.57
C ILE A 53 -5.81 -0.85 -7.22
N ARG A 54 -5.11 0.27 -7.45
CA ARG A 54 -5.60 1.62 -7.14
C ARG A 54 -7.02 1.91 -7.65
N PRO A 55 -7.43 1.56 -8.88
CA PRO A 55 -8.81 1.75 -9.34
C PRO A 55 -9.84 0.97 -8.51
N LEU A 56 -9.45 -0.18 -7.95
CA LEU A 56 -10.30 -1.01 -7.10
C LEU A 56 -10.44 -0.45 -5.69
N LEU A 57 -9.40 0.22 -5.19
CA LEU A 57 -9.40 0.89 -3.89
C LEU A 57 -10.37 2.08 -3.84
N VAL A 58 -10.64 2.73 -4.99
CA VAL A 58 -11.63 3.80 -5.12
C VAL A 58 -12.98 3.36 -4.53
N HIS A 59 -13.46 2.17 -4.95
CA HIS A 59 -14.76 1.63 -4.54
C HIS A 59 -14.67 0.51 -3.49
N GLY A 60 -13.46 0.07 -3.13
CA GLY A 60 -13.21 -0.92 -2.08
C GLY A 60 -13.61 -2.35 -2.41
N ASN A 61 -13.73 -2.73 -3.69
CA ASN A 61 -13.99 -4.12 -4.09
C ASN A 61 -12.76 -4.69 -4.80
N LEU A 62 -12.02 -5.55 -4.11
CA LEU A 62 -10.77 -6.13 -4.62
C LEU A 62 -11.00 -7.42 -5.43
N GLY A 63 -12.26 -7.83 -5.66
CA GLY A 63 -12.59 -9.10 -6.29
C GLY A 63 -12.50 -10.28 -5.33
N ASP A 64 -12.91 -11.48 -5.77
CA ASP A 64 -12.88 -12.72 -4.99
C ASP A 64 -13.56 -12.65 -3.60
N GLY A 65 -14.52 -11.73 -3.43
CA GLY A 65 -15.21 -11.51 -2.15
C GLY A 65 -14.47 -10.58 -1.17
N TYR A 66 -13.25 -10.13 -1.51
CA TYR A 66 -12.48 -9.19 -0.69
C TYR A 66 -13.02 -7.77 -0.83
N ARG A 67 -13.28 -7.14 0.33
CA ARG A 67 -13.76 -5.76 0.41
C ARG A 67 -12.90 -4.95 1.36
N THR A 68 -12.88 -3.65 1.12
CA THR A 68 -12.27 -2.64 1.98
C THR A 68 -13.23 -1.46 2.06
N PRO A 69 -13.08 -0.56 3.04
CA PRO A 69 -13.65 0.77 2.93
C PRO A 69 -13.21 1.41 1.60
N PRO A 70 -14.10 2.12 0.90
CA PRO A 70 -13.72 2.88 -0.30
C PRO A 70 -12.75 4.01 0.08
N LEU A 71 -11.84 4.35 -0.85
CA LEU A 71 -11.00 5.54 -0.73
C LEU A 71 -11.69 6.81 -1.26
N GLU A 72 -12.82 6.67 -1.97
CA GLU A 72 -13.53 7.78 -2.62
C GLU A 72 -15.06 7.62 -2.46
N PRO A 73 -15.71 8.31 -1.51
CA PRO A 73 -15.10 9.06 -0.42
C PRO A 73 -14.55 8.11 0.66
N LEU A 74 -13.41 8.46 1.24
CA LEU A 74 -12.92 7.86 2.48
C LEU A 74 -13.65 8.48 3.66
N SER A 75 -14.49 7.70 4.34
CA SER A 75 -15.07 8.11 5.61
C SER A 75 -14.02 8.00 6.73
N LEU A 76 -13.93 8.99 7.62
CA LEU A 76 -13.02 8.96 8.77
C LEU A 76 -13.82 8.88 10.08
N ASP A 77 -13.21 8.27 11.09
CA ASP A 77 -13.79 8.23 12.43
C ASP A 77 -13.83 9.63 13.05
N ASN A 78 -14.68 9.83 14.06
CA ASN A 78 -14.79 11.12 14.75
C ASN A 78 -13.45 11.54 15.35
N ILE A 79 -13.10 12.82 15.18
CA ILE A 79 -11.88 13.41 15.72
C ILE A 79 -12.26 14.39 16.82
N GLU A 80 -11.75 14.16 18.03
CA GLU A 80 -11.94 15.01 19.19
C GLU A 80 -10.60 15.59 19.64
N LEU A 81 -10.51 16.91 19.73
CA LEU A 81 -9.31 17.65 20.11
C LEU A 81 -9.63 18.62 21.23
N GLY A 82 -8.62 19.02 22.00
CA GLY A 82 -8.81 19.98 23.07
C GLY A 82 -9.78 19.47 24.13
N ARG A 83 -9.30 18.66 25.07
CA ARG A 83 -10.15 18.18 26.17
C ARG A 83 -10.17 19.14 27.36
N SER A 84 -9.79 20.40 27.13
CA SER A 84 -9.71 21.44 28.14
C SER A 84 -10.94 22.34 28.07
N SER A 85 -11.17 23.14 29.11
CA SER A 85 -12.21 24.18 29.08
C SER A 85 -11.88 25.34 28.13
N GLN A 86 -10.60 25.49 27.75
CA GLN A 86 -10.10 26.60 26.92
C GLN A 86 -10.13 26.30 25.42
N PHE A 87 -10.04 25.03 25.02
CA PHE A 87 -10.12 24.63 23.63
C PHE A 87 -10.78 23.25 23.58
N GLN A 88 -11.81 23.13 22.75
CA GLN A 88 -12.51 21.91 22.40
C GLN A 88 -12.97 21.95 20.95
N ALA A 89 -12.61 20.93 20.17
CA ALA A 89 -13.07 20.76 18.80
C ALA A 89 -13.50 19.31 18.58
N VAL A 90 -14.66 19.14 17.95
CA VAL A 90 -15.20 17.82 17.58
C VAL A 90 -15.55 17.86 16.10
N PHE A 91 -15.05 16.88 15.36
CA PHE A 91 -15.32 16.70 13.93
C PHE A 91 -15.99 15.34 13.71
N THR A 92 -17.10 15.35 12.98
CA THR A 92 -17.92 14.15 12.72
C THR A 92 -18.35 14.10 11.27
N ASP A 93 -18.83 12.95 10.81
CA ASP A 93 -19.29 12.73 9.43
C ASP A 93 -18.23 13.16 8.39
N LEU A 94 -16.96 12.85 8.70
CA LEU A 94 -15.82 13.21 7.88
C LEU A 94 -15.77 12.35 6.62
N GLU A 95 -15.78 13.01 5.46
CA GLU A 95 -15.58 12.38 4.16
C GLU A 95 -14.47 13.12 3.41
N ALA A 96 -13.53 12.37 2.85
CA ALA A 96 -12.43 12.90 2.04
C ALA A 96 -12.44 12.27 0.64
N ASN A 97 -12.17 13.08 -0.38
CA ASN A 97 -12.01 12.66 -1.77
C ASN A 97 -10.63 13.09 -2.28
N GLY A 98 -10.11 12.39 -3.29
CA GLY A 98 -8.80 12.62 -3.90
C GLY A 98 -7.67 11.76 -3.31
N GLY A 99 -7.94 11.01 -2.23
CA GLY A 99 -6.97 10.12 -1.59
C GLY A 99 -6.45 9.02 -2.52
N SER A 100 -7.27 8.57 -3.48
CA SER A 100 -6.90 7.58 -4.50
C SER A 100 -5.90 8.11 -5.54
N ASN A 101 -5.67 9.42 -5.62
CA ASN A 101 -4.71 10.04 -6.54
C ASN A 101 -3.29 10.12 -5.97
N PHE A 102 -2.99 9.33 -4.94
CA PHE A 102 -1.67 9.27 -4.32
C PHE A 102 -0.56 8.91 -5.33
N ILE A 103 0.63 9.42 -5.05
CA ILE A 103 1.87 9.12 -5.76
C ILE A 103 2.85 8.55 -4.75
N ILE A 104 3.37 7.35 -4.99
CA ILE A 104 4.43 6.75 -4.18
C ILE A 104 5.77 7.32 -4.65
N ASP A 105 6.37 8.20 -3.85
CA ASP A 105 7.66 8.82 -4.13
C ASP A 105 8.82 7.85 -3.88
N ARG A 106 8.69 7.04 -2.82
CA ARG A 106 9.70 6.05 -2.42
C ARG A 106 9.07 4.93 -1.64
N LEU A 107 9.60 3.73 -1.83
CA LEU A 107 9.35 2.55 -1.01
C LEU A 107 10.71 1.98 -0.58
N ILE A 108 10.79 1.47 0.65
CA ILE A 108 11.84 0.55 1.11
C ILE A 108 11.10 -0.69 1.59
N ALA A 109 11.36 -1.84 0.97
CA ALA A 109 10.68 -3.09 1.29
C ALA A 109 11.66 -4.13 1.84
N LYS A 110 11.38 -4.63 3.03
CA LYS A 110 12.12 -5.73 3.67
C LYS A 110 11.14 -6.85 4.04
N PRO A 111 10.75 -7.71 3.08
CA PRO A 111 9.71 -8.71 3.29
C PRO A 111 10.10 -9.76 4.33
N LEU A 112 11.38 -10.15 4.43
CA LEU A 112 11.83 -11.11 5.45
C LEU A 112 11.66 -10.58 6.89
N ASP A 113 11.79 -9.25 7.04
CA ASP A 113 11.64 -8.53 8.32
C ASP A 113 10.20 -8.00 8.53
N ILE A 114 9.30 -8.18 7.55
CA ILE A 114 7.95 -7.60 7.53
C ILE A 114 7.99 -6.09 7.85
N SER A 115 8.86 -5.38 7.13
CA SER A 115 9.12 -3.96 7.35
C SER A 115 9.06 -3.18 6.05
N TYR A 116 8.18 -2.19 5.99
CA TYR A 116 7.97 -1.33 4.82
C TYR A 116 7.94 0.13 5.22
N ASP A 117 8.69 0.96 4.52
CA ASP A 117 8.68 2.42 4.67
C ASP A 117 8.29 3.06 3.34
N LEU A 118 7.26 3.90 3.36
CA LEU A 118 6.70 4.56 2.19
C LEU A 118 6.72 6.07 2.37
N TRP A 119 7.02 6.77 1.28
CA TRP A 119 6.85 8.20 1.15
C TRP A 119 5.86 8.45 0.02
N ILE A 120 4.83 9.23 0.31
CA ILE A 120 3.67 9.41 -0.54
C ILE A 120 3.39 10.91 -0.68
N THR A 121 3.03 11.32 -1.89
CA THR A 121 2.45 12.62 -2.18
C THR A 121 0.97 12.48 -2.50
N LEU A 122 0.17 13.34 -1.89
CA LEU A 122 -1.26 13.50 -2.17
C LEU A 122 -1.43 14.87 -2.86
N PRO A 123 -1.68 14.88 -4.19
CA PRO A 123 -1.74 16.14 -4.94
C PRO A 123 -2.84 17.08 -4.45
N ARG A 124 -4.03 16.53 -4.19
CA ARG A 124 -5.17 17.25 -3.66
C ARG A 124 -6.11 16.30 -2.94
N ILE A 125 -6.55 16.70 -1.75
CA ILE A 125 -7.67 16.09 -1.03
C ILE A 125 -8.70 17.16 -0.76
N ASP A 126 -9.95 16.90 -1.12
CA ASP A 126 -11.09 17.72 -0.75
C ASP A 126 -11.89 16.98 0.32
N PHE A 127 -12.19 17.65 1.43
CA PHE A 127 -12.89 17.03 2.55
C PHE A 127 -14.08 17.87 3.01
N LYS A 128 -15.06 17.19 3.60
CA LYS A 128 -16.24 17.79 4.21
C LYS A 128 -16.64 17.02 5.45
N GLY A 129 -17.46 17.66 6.28
CA GLY A 129 -18.05 17.02 7.44
C GLY A 129 -18.78 18.03 8.30
N LYS A 130 -18.95 17.69 9.57
CA LYS A 130 -19.52 18.58 10.58
C LYS A 130 -18.48 18.90 11.63
N TYR A 131 -18.61 20.09 12.22
CA TYR A 131 -17.73 20.53 13.29
C TYR A 131 -18.54 21.12 14.45
N SER A 132 -17.95 21.04 15.64
CA SER A 132 -18.32 21.81 16.83
C SER A 132 -17.03 22.32 17.45
N LEU A 133 -16.86 23.63 17.52
CA LEU A 133 -15.66 24.29 18.00
C LEU A 133 -16.01 25.24 19.15
N ARG A 134 -15.17 25.21 20.19
CA ARG A 134 -15.14 26.19 21.26
C ARG A 134 -13.69 26.47 21.62
N LEU A 135 -13.27 27.72 21.47
CA LEU A 135 -11.97 28.24 21.87
C LEU A 135 -12.21 29.46 22.75
N ASN A 136 -11.71 29.40 23.96
CA ASN A 136 -11.69 30.47 24.94
C ASN A 136 -10.23 30.68 25.38
N LEU A 137 -9.55 31.59 24.68
CA LEU A 137 -8.16 31.94 24.95
C LEU A 137 -8.05 33.46 25.17
N LEU A 138 -7.66 33.86 26.39
CA LEU A 138 -7.57 35.26 26.82
C LEU A 138 -8.89 36.03 26.61
N LEU A 139 -8.95 36.89 25.60
CA LEU A 139 -10.11 37.73 25.25
C LEU A 139 -10.88 37.20 24.02
N LEU A 140 -10.46 36.07 23.44
CA LEU A 140 -11.07 35.48 22.25
C LEU A 140 -12.02 34.34 22.65
N ASP A 141 -13.32 34.55 22.48
CA ASP A 141 -14.37 33.51 22.58
C ASP A 141 -14.84 33.14 21.17
N ILE A 142 -14.20 32.14 20.57
CA ILE A 142 -14.57 31.60 19.26
C ILE A 142 -15.41 30.35 19.48
N LYS A 143 -16.65 30.38 18.99
CA LYS A 143 -17.56 29.23 19.02
C LYS A 143 -18.24 29.07 17.67
N GLY A 144 -18.52 27.84 17.30
CA GLY A 144 -19.21 27.54 16.06
C GLY A 144 -19.65 26.08 16.00
N LYS A 145 -20.76 25.84 15.31
CA LYS A 145 -21.22 24.49 15.00
C LYS A 145 -21.94 24.54 13.66
N GLY A 146 -21.57 23.64 12.76
CA GLY A 146 -22.13 23.63 11.43
C GLY A 146 -21.45 22.63 10.53
N ASN A 147 -21.66 22.79 9.22
CA ASN A 147 -20.89 22.06 8.24
C ASN A 147 -19.50 22.68 8.10
N MET A 148 -18.55 21.85 7.72
CA MET A 148 -17.24 22.29 7.30
C MET A 148 -16.89 21.66 5.97
N GLN A 149 -16.07 22.38 5.22
CA GLN A 149 -15.43 21.87 4.02
C GLN A 149 -14.04 22.47 3.90
N GLY A 150 -13.17 21.78 3.20
CA GLY A 150 -11.82 22.24 3.02
C GLY A 150 -11.07 21.40 2.01
N TYR A 151 -9.83 21.78 1.79
CA TYR A 151 -8.93 21.03 0.96
C TYR A 151 -7.51 21.13 1.47
N CYS A 152 -6.70 20.15 1.10
CA CYS A 152 -5.25 20.27 1.18
C CYS A 152 -4.63 19.92 -0.16
N GLU A 153 -3.54 20.62 -0.49
CA GLU A 153 -2.78 20.40 -1.72
C GLU A 153 -1.33 20.04 -1.40
N ASN A 154 -0.76 19.17 -2.23
CA ASN A 154 0.63 18.73 -2.14
C ASN A 154 1.03 18.18 -0.76
N ALA A 155 0.11 17.51 -0.07
CA ALA A 155 0.39 16.91 1.23
C ALA A 155 1.41 15.78 1.07
N LYS A 156 2.37 15.71 1.99
CA LYS A 156 3.38 14.64 2.04
C LYS A 156 3.08 13.73 3.22
N ALA A 157 3.16 12.42 3.00
CA ALA A 157 3.02 11.44 4.05
C ALA A 157 4.22 10.51 4.08
N SER A 158 4.71 10.18 5.28
CA SER A 158 5.62 9.05 5.50
C SER A 158 4.93 7.99 6.32
N VAL A 159 4.95 6.75 5.85
CA VAL A 159 4.27 5.62 6.48
C VAL A 159 5.30 4.55 6.80
N LYS A 160 5.31 4.10 8.05
CA LYS A 160 6.10 2.95 8.50
C LYS A 160 5.16 1.82 8.87
N MET A 161 5.29 0.68 8.21
CA MET A 161 4.51 -0.52 8.47
C MET A 161 5.41 -1.64 8.97
N ARG A 162 5.04 -2.23 10.09
CA ARG A 162 5.80 -3.29 10.78
C ARG A 162 4.88 -4.44 11.16
N GLY A 163 5.41 -5.65 11.12
CA GLY A 163 4.67 -6.84 11.47
C GLY A 163 5.58 -8.01 11.82
N SER A 164 4.98 -9.20 11.85
CA SER A 164 5.69 -10.44 12.10
C SER A 164 5.03 -11.58 11.33
N ARG A 165 5.81 -12.63 11.09
CA ARG A 165 5.30 -13.92 10.61
C ARG A 165 4.76 -14.72 11.79
N TYR A 166 3.73 -15.53 11.53
CA TYR A 166 3.22 -16.49 12.49
C TYR A 166 2.76 -17.77 11.78
N LEU A 167 2.96 -18.91 12.43
CA LEU A 167 2.60 -20.21 11.89
C LEU A 167 1.11 -20.49 12.12
N ARG A 168 0.38 -20.88 11.08
CA ARG A 168 -1.00 -21.39 11.17
C ARG A 168 -1.16 -22.55 10.20
N ASN A 169 -1.58 -23.71 10.68
CA ASN A 169 -1.76 -24.92 9.87
C ASN A 169 -0.51 -25.29 9.03
N GLY A 170 0.68 -25.13 9.62
CA GLY A 170 1.96 -25.45 8.96
C GLY A 170 2.42 -24.45 7.89
N GLN A 171 1.72 -23.32 7.71
CA GLN A 171 2.06 -22.29 6.73
C GLN A 171 2.34 -20.96 7.44
N ASP A 172 3.29 -20.18 6.90
CA ASP A 172 3.63 -18.86 7.41
C ASP A 172 2.62 -17.82 6.92
N TYR A 173 1.99 -17.11 7.85
CA TYR A 173 1.13 -15.96 7.60
C TYR A 173 1.78 -14.69 8.12
N VAL A 174 1.31 -13.55 7.63
CA VAL A 174 1.79 -12.23 8.06
C VAL A 174 0.71 -11.53 8.87
N LYS A 175 1.12 -10.90 9.96
CA LYS A 175 0.29 -9.94 10.69
C LYS A 175 1.06 -8.64 10.85
N PHE A 176 0.48 -7.54 10.37
CA PHE A 176 1.00 -6.22 10.67
C PHE A 176 0.57 -5.82 12.08
N THR A 177 1.54 -5.43 12.89
CA THR A 177 1.34 -5.09 14.31
C THR A 177 1.35 -3.59 14.55
N LYS A 178 1.97 -2.82 13.64
CA LYS A 178 2.05 -1.37 13.77
C LYS A 178 2.11 -0.69 12.40
N MET A 179 1.28 0.32 12.24
CA MET A 179 1.44 1.35 11.22
C MET A 179 1.66 2.70 11.91
N THR A 180 2.56 3.52 11.39
CA THR A 180 2.74 4.90 11.86
C THR A 180 2.83 5.80 10.66
N MET A 181 1.89 6.73 10.57
CA MET A 181 1.84 7.78 9.56
C MET A 181 2.35 9.09 10.15
N ARG A 182 3.13 9.83 9.37
CA ARG A 182 3.40 11.25 9.59
C ARG A 182 2.95 12.04 8.38
N ILE A 183 2.20 13.12 8.59
CA ILE A 183 1.63 13.93 7.52
C ILE A 183 2.15 15.36 7.66
N ASP A 184 2.55 15.91 6.52
CA ASP A 184 2.92 17.30 6.36
C ASP A 184 1.96 17.97 5.37
N PHE A 185 1.19 18.94 5.87
CA PHE A 185 0.28 19.74 5.08
C PHE A 185 0.93 21.07 4.77
N LYS A 186 1.29 21.28 3.51
CA LYS A 186 1.84 22.56 3.05
C LYS A 186 0.75 23.62 2.89
N ASP A 187 -0.29 23.25 2.14
CA ASP A 187 -1.40 24.13 1.80
C ASP A 187 -2.68 23.50 2.31
N PHE A 188 -3.26 24.05 3.38
CA PHE A 188 -4.51 23.58 3.96
C PHE A 188 -5.50 24.75 4.07
N LYS A 189 -6.73 24.52 3.60
CA LYS A 189 -7.81 25.50 3.70
C LYS A 189 -9.04 24.86 4.31
N LEU A 190 -9.67 25.61 5.21
CA LEU A 190 -10.83 25.20 5.97
C LEU A 190 -11.88 26.32 5.94
N ASN A 191 -13.12 25.93 5.68
CA ASN A 191 -14.28 26.79 5.79
C ASN A 191 -15.24 26.19 6.82
N LEU A 192 -15.58 26.98 7.82
CA LEU A 192 -16.48 26.66 8.93
C LEU A 192 -17.74 27.50 8.81
N GLU A 193 -18.88 26.86 8.51
CA GLU A 193 -20.17 27.54 8.48
C GLU A 193 -20.64 27.91 9.89
N ASN A 194 -21.33 29.04 10.04
CA ASN A 194 -21.86 29.52 11.32
C ASN A 194 -20.80 29.72 12.42
N LEU A 195 -19.55 29.96 12.04
CA LEU A 195 -18.51 30.37 12.97
C LEU A 195 -18.86 31.74 13.56
N LEU A 196 -18.75 31.90 14.89
CA LEU A 196 -19.13 33.10 15.64
C LEU A 196 -20.63 33.49 15.58
N GLY A 197 -21.48 32.69 14.95
CA GLY A 197 -22.94 32.86 14.95
C GLY A 197 -23.46 34.01 14.08
N ASP A 198 -22.60 34.75 13.37
CA ASP A 198 -22.95 35.80 12.42
C ASP A 198 -22.13 35.62 11.13
N ARG A 199 -22.71 35.92 9.97
CA ARG A 199 -22.06 35.70 8.67
C ARG A 199 -20.79 36.54 8.48
N ILE A 200 -20.83 37.83 8.86
CA ILE A 200 -19.69 38.75 8.70
C ILE A 200 -18.57 38.34 9.65
N LEU A 201 -18.90 38.03 10.90
CA LEU A 201 -17.92 37.54 11.88
C LEU A 201 -17.36 36.17 11.46
N GLY A 202 -18.18 35.32 10.84
CA GLY A 202 -17.76 34.03 10.29
C GLY A 202 -16.70 34.17 9.19
N ASP A 203 -16.85 35.11 8.26
CA ASP A 203 -15.87 35.36 7.20
C ASP A 203 -14.52 35.84 7.77
N VAL A 204 -14.57 36.72 8.78
CA VAL A 204 -13.37 37.18 9.51
C VAL A 204 -12.72 36.02 10.26
N GLY A 205 -13.51 35.20 10.96
CA GLY A 205 -13.02 34.03 11.70
C GLY A 205 -12.36 33.00 10.79
N ASN A 206 -12.97 32.68 9.65
CA ASN A 206 -12.38 31.78 8.66
C ASN A 206 -11.09 32.35 8.06
N SER A 207 -11.02 33.67 7.84
CA SER A 207 -9.79 34.33 7.37
C SER A 207 -8.67 34.22 8.42
N LEU A 208 -8.99 34.45 9.70
CA LEU A 208 -8.02 34.31 10.79
C LEU A 208 -7.51 32.87 10.91
N ILE A 209 -8.39 31.88 10.85
CA ILE A 209 -8.02 30.46 10.86
C ILE A 209 -7.07 30.17 9.68
N ASN A 210 -7.48 30.47 8.44
CA ASN A 210 -6.69 30.14 7.25
C ASN A 210 -5.35 30.89 7.15
N ASN A 211 -5.24 32.09 7.72
CA ASN A 211 -3.99 32.85 7.77
C ASN A 211 -3.03 32.32 8.85
N ASN A 212 -3.52 31.51 9.79
CA ASN A 212 -2.76 30.97 10.92
C ASN A 212 -2.82 29.44 10.97
N GLN A 213 -2.77 28.78 9.80
CA GLN A 213 -2.97 27.33 9.69
C GLN A 213 -2.04 26.50 10.58
N GLU A 214 -0.78 26.91 10.72
CA GLU A 214 0.23 26.21 11.51
C GLU A 214 -0.18 26.07 12.99
N LEU A 215 -0.92 27.04 13.54
CA LEU A 215 -1.30 27.04 14.96
C LEU A 215 -2.23 25.87 15.30
N TYR A 216 -3.19 25.56 14.43
CA TYR A 216 -4.13 24.47 14.70
C TYR A 216 -3.70 23.15 14.07
N LEU A 217 -2.94 23.15 12.97
CA LEU A 217 -2.51 21.89 12.34
C LEU A 217 -1.68 21.04 13.30
N ASN A 218 -0.84 21.65 14.14
CA ASN A 218 -0.08 20.93 15.17
C ASN A 218 -0.96 20.20 16.20
N GLU A 219 -2.19 20.65 16.41
CA GLU A 219 -3.16 20.02 17.32
C GLU A 219 -4.03 18.98 16.60
N ILE A 220 -4.41 19.24 15.34
CA ILE A 220 -5.30 18.35 14.57
C ILE A 220 -4.55 17.15 14.00
N VAL A 221 -3.37 17.39 13.41
CA VAL A 221 -2.62 16.39 12.65
C VAL A 221 -2.32 15.13 13.46
N PRO A 222 -1.89 15.18 14.74
CA PRO A 222 -1.62 13.97 15.52
C PRO A 222 -2.84 13.04 15.66
N GLY A 223 -4.03 13.61 15.86
CA GLY A 223 -5.28 12.84 15.93
C GLY A 223 -5.63 12.17 14.60
N LEU A 224 -5.46 12.90 13.50
CA LEU A 224 -5.65 12.39 12.14
C LEU A 224 -4.65 11.28 11.80
N GLU A 225 -3.36 11.48 12.08
CA GLU A 225 -2.29 10.50 11.90
C GLU A 225 -2.61 9.19 12.63
N HIS A 226 -3.09 9.29 13.89
CA HIS A 226 -3.46 8.13 14.68
C HIS A 226 -4.66 7.38 14.09
N GLY A 227 -5.73 8.10 13.75
CA GLY A 227 -6.93 7.52 13.16
C GLY A 227 -6.65 6.82 11.82
N LEU A 228 -5.92 7.48 10.92
CA LEU A 228 -5.54 6.91 9.63
C LEU A 228 -4.59 5.71 9.79
N SER A 229 -3.61 5.79 10.69
CA SER A 229 -2.69 4.68 10.95
C SER A 229 -3.45 3.43 11.41
N LYS A 230 -4.42 3.58 12.31
CA LYS A 230 -5.25 2.47 12.79
C LYS A 230 -6.11 1.92 11.65
N LYS A 231 -6.86 2.78 10.97
CA LYS A 231 -7.79 2.37 9.91
C LYS A 231 -7.08 1.61 8.79
N PHE A 232 -5.95 2.11 8.30
CA PHE A 232 -5.23 1.43 7.22
C PHE A 232 -4.48 0.18 7.67
N LEU A 233 -4.06 0.11 8.94
CA LEU A 233 -3.53 -1.13 9.52
C LEU A 233 -4.60 -2.24 9.54
N ASP A 234 -5.82 -1.90 9.98
CA ASP A 234 -6.93 -2.84 10.05
C ASP A 234 -7.30 -3.35 8.65
N VAL A 235 -7.42 -2.44 7.67
CA VAL A 235 -7.70 -2.79 6.28
C VAL A 235 -6.60 -3.70 5.70
N ALA A 236 -5.31 -3.38 5.91
CA ALA A 236 -4.23 -4.20 5.40
C ALA A 236 -4.24 -5.62 6.00
N ASN A 237 -4.53 -5.75 7.30
CA ASN A 237 -4.65 -7.05 7.95
C ASN A 237 -5.89 -7.82 7.50
N GLU A 238 -7.02 -7.16 7.21
CA GLU A 238 -8.23 -7.80 6.69
C GLU A 238 -8.00 -8.41 5.30
N ILE A 239 -7.39 -7.64 4.38
CA ILE A 239 -7.08 -8.11 3.03
C ILE A 239 -6.14 -9.32 3.04
N LEU A 240 -5.18 -9.33 3.98
CA LEU A 240 -4.10 -10.32 4.03
C LEU A 240 -4.34 -11.44 5.04
N ALA A 241 -5.48 -11.44 5.75
CA ALA A 241 -5.79 -12.39 6.83
C ALA A 241 -5.72 -13.87 6.39
N THR A 242 -5.98 -14.11 5.11
CA THR A 242 -5.99 -15.43 4.48
C THR A 242 -4.78 -15.65 3.58
N ALA A 243 -3.91 -14.67 3.33
CA ALA A 243 -2.76 -14.84 2.45
C ALA A 243 -1.53 -15.32 3.24
N THR A 244 -0.84 -16.33 2.71
CA THR A 244 0.46 -16.76 3.25
C THR A 244 1.59 -15.84 2.81
N PHE A 245 2.70 -15.89 3.54
CA PHE A 245 3.91 -15.16 3.20
C PHE A 245 4.43 -15.54 1.80
N ASP A 246 4.42 -16.83 1.45
CA ASP A 246 4.88 -17.30 0.13
C ASP A 246 3.92 -16.89 -1.00
N GLU A 247 2.64 -16.64 -0.73
CA GLU A 247 1.73 -16.08 -1.73
C GLU A 247 1.95 -14.57 -1.92
N MET A 248 2.13 -13.82 -0.83
CA MET A 248 2.39 -12.38 -0.90
C MET A 248 3.75 -12.08 -1.55
N PHE A 249 4.77 -12.82 -1.13
CA PHE A 249 6.17 -12.63 -1.52
C PHE A 249 6.82 -13.97 -1.86
N PRO A 250 6.46 -14.58 -3.01
CA PRO A 250 7.00 -15.88 -3.43
C PRO A 250 8.52 -15.85 -3.59
N PRO A 251 9.19 -17.01 -3.51
CA PRO A 251 10.58 -17.10 -3.95
C PRO A 251 10.67 -16.81 -5.45
N GLY A 252 11.76 -16.17 -5.87
CA GLY A 252 12.07 -15.95 -7.27
C GLY A 252 12.15 -17.28 -7.99
N ARG A 253 11.60 -17.30 -9.20
CA ARG A 253 11.82 -18.44 -10.08
C ARG A 253 13.27 -18.38 -10.52
N THR A 254 14.12 -19.23 -9.94
CA THR A 254 15.39 -19.54 -10.59
C THR A 254 15.04 -20.10 -11.96
N VAL A 255 15.38 -19.38 -13.03
CA VAL A 255 15.42 -19.97 -14.35
C VAL A 255 16.59 -20.94 -14.30
N ILE A 256 16.33 -22.17 -13.85
CA ILE A 256 17.23 -23.28 -14.17
C ILE A 256 17.08 -23.41 -15.68
N ASN A 257 17.97 -22.76 -16.43
CA ASN A 257 18.18 -23.17 -17.81
C ASN A 257 18.45 -24.67 -17.73
N PRO A 258 17.60 -25.54 -18.30
CA PRO A 258 17.92 -26.95 -18.34
C PRO A 258 19.28 -27.04 -19.00
N ILE A 259 20.24 -27.65 -18.29
CA ILE A 259 21.52 -28.01 -18.88
C ILE A 259 21.14 -28.99 -19.99
N ILE A 260 21.05 -28.47 -21.22
CA ILE A 260 21.04 -29.30 -22.41
C ILE A 260 22.45 -29.89 -22.41
N ASN A 261 22.59 -31.10 -21.86
CA ASN A 261 23.75 -31.92 -22.11
C ASN A 261 23.82 -32.08 -23.63
N PRO A 262 24.86 -31.57 -24.32
CA PRO A 262 25.00 -31.85 -25.73
C PRO A 262 25.22 -33.36 -25.86
N SER A 263 24.24 -34.03 -26.45
CA SER A 263 24.35 -35.42 -26.85
C SER A 263 25.58 -35.56 -27.75
N ARG A 264 26.47 -36.49 -27.37
CA ARG A 264 27.57 -36.95 -28.21
C ARG A 264 27.00 -37.43 -29.55
N SER A 265 27.33 -36.73 -30.62
CA SER A 265 27.36 -37.26 -31.98
C SER A 265 28.71 -36.91 -32.61
N PRO A 266 29.27 -37.78 -33.46
CA PRO A 266 30.69 -37.80 -33.76
C PRO A 266 31.10 -36.69 -34.72
N ALA A 267 32.33 -36.21 -34.53
CA ALA A 267 32.97 -35.18 -35.34
C ALA A 267 33.02 -35.57 -36.83
N ILE A 268 32.50 -34.68 -37.67
CA ILE A 268 32.85 -34.59 -39.09
C ILE A 268 33.61 -33.28 -39.23
N PHE A 269 34.83 -33.38 -39.76
CA PHE A 269 35.72 -32.24 -40.04
C PHE A 269 35.06 -31.27 -41.03
N GLU A 270 34.90 -30.01 -40.65
CA GLU A 270 34.73 -28.88 -41.58
C GLU A 270 35.95 -27.95 -41.49
N PRO A 271 36.48 -27.45 -42.63
CA PRO A 271 37.62 -26.54 -42.64
C PRO A 271 37.17 -25.11 -42.27
N PRO A 272 38.12 -24.22 -41.88
CA PRO A 272 37.76 -22.89 -41.40
C PRO A 272 37.25 -22.00 -42.54
N PHE A 273 36.03 -21.46 -42.36
CA PHE A 273 35.51 -20.38 -43.18
C PHE A 273 36.27 -19.08 -42.89
N VAL A 274 36.86 -18.52 -43.95
CA VAL A 274 37.46 -17.20 -44.00
C VAL A 274 36.33 -16.15 -44.06
N SER A 275 36.33 -15.18 -43.16
CA SER A 275 35.43 -14.04 -43.21
C SER A 275 35.92 -13.03 -44.26
N HIS A 276 35.23 -12.93 -45.39
CA HIS A 276 35.31 -11.74 -46.24
C HIS A 276 34.30 -10.71 -45.75
N ASN A 277 34.78 -9.51 -45.37
CA ASN A 277 33.91 -8.35 -45.21
C ASN A 277 33.40 -7.91 -46.59
N PRO A 278 32.11 -7.58 -46.73
CA PRO A 278 31.61 -6.97 -47.96
C PRO A 278 32.18 -5.56 -48.14
N GLU A 279 32.73 -5.27 -49.32
CA GLU A 279 33.17 -3.93 -49.72
C GLU A 279 31.96 -2.98 -49.84
N GLY A 280 32.10 -1.74 -49.37
CA GLY A 280 31.09 -0.67 -49.53
C GLY A 280 30.31 -0.28 -48.26
N GLY A 281 30.86 -0.53 -47.07
CA GLY A 281 30.25 -0.12 -45.80
C GLY A 281 30.35 1.39 -45.54
N VAL A 282 29.34 1.96 -44.87
CA VAL A 282 29.18 3.39 -44.54
C VAL A 282 30.32 3.99 -43.68
N LEU A 283 31.31 3.18 -43.28
CA LEU A 283 32.48 3.58 -42.49
C LEU A 283 33.70 4.00 -43.33
N ASP A 284 33.71 3.75 -44.65
CA ASP A 284 34.87 4.05 -45.50
C ASP A 284 34.98 5.53 -45.95
N ASN A 285 33.96 6.35 -45.65
CA ASN A 285 33.91 7.77 -46.06
C ASN A 285 34.05 8.78 -44.91
N LEU A 286 34.62 8.37 -43.77
CA LEU A 286 34.87 9.30 -42.66
C LEU A 286 36.25 9.98 -42.82
N PRO A 287 36.33 11.33 -42.82
CA PRO A 287 37.62 12.02 -42.84
C PRO A 287 38.39 11.79 -41.52
N PRO A 288 39.74 11.78 -41.55
CA PRO A 288 40.55 11.47 -40.38
C PRO A 288 40.37 12.54 -39.28
N ARG A 289 40.07 12.08 -38.06
CA ARG A 289 40.09 12.91 -36.85
C ARG A 289 41.52 13.40 -36.60
N LYS A 290 41.76 14.71 -36.72
CA LYS A 290 42.96 15.36 -36.19
C LYS A 290 42.93 15.29 -34.66
N TYR A 291 43.92 14.63 -34.08
CA TYR A 291 44.14 14.61 -32.63
C TYR A 291 45.04 15.81 -32.29
N GLU A 292 44.47 16.89 -31.77
CA GLU A 292 45.26 17.97 -31.17
C GLU A 292 45.62 17.61 -29.73
N SER A 293 46.91 17.33 -29.51
CA SER A 293 47.52 17.27 -28.19
C SER A 293 47.68 18.69 -27.65
N LYS A 294 46.88 19.07 -26.66
CA LYS A 294 47.22 20.23 -25.83
C LYS A 294 48.12 19.78 -24.68
N ARG A 295 49.40 20.13 -24.79
CA ARG A 295 50.30 20.35 -23.64
C ARG A 295 50.27 21.83 -23.27
N LYS A 296 50.21 22.07 -21.96
CA LYS A 296 50.20 23.34 -21.21
C LYS A 296 48.87 24.09 -21.18
#